data_AF-D7GXW8-F1
#
_entry.id   AF-D7GXW8-F1
#
_cell.length_a   1.000
_cell.length_b   1.000
_cell.length_c   1.000
_cell.angle_alpha   90.00
_cell.angle_beta   90.00
_cell.angle_gamma   90.00
#
_symmetry.space_group_name_H-M   'P 1'
#
loop_
_entity.id
_entity.type
_entity.pdbx_description
1 polymer ?
#
loop_
_entity_poly.entity_id
_entity_poly.type
_entity_poly.pdbx_seq_one_letter_code
_entity_poly.pdbx_strand_id
1 'polypeptide(L)'
;MSDGADASGQALCKKCKKQTNSGPKCITCGANYHTICAKLIKKAKFINDNEVNCCAVSDTGEISDCESLAQSEDTFSSLRNEIKYLKTIIDHKDVSSRN
;
A
#
# COMPACT_ATOMS: atom_id res chain seq x y z
N MET A 1 -33.45 -30.60 16.33
CA MET A 1 -31.98 -30.74 16.31
C MET A 1 -31.42 -29.36 16.11
N SER A 2 -30.69 -28.90 17.12
CA SER A 2 -30.05 -27.60 17.17
C SER A 2 -28.72 -27.69 16.45
N ASP A 3 -28.44 -26.78 15.53
CA ASP A 3 -27.08 -26.33 15.25
C ASP A 3 -27.18 -24.90 14.69
N GLY A 4 -27.01 -23.94 15.59
CA GLY A 4 -26.83 -22.54 15.25
C GLY A 4 -25.50 -22.35 14.57
N ALA A 5 -25.53 -21.88 13.32
CA ALA A 5 -24.39 -21.24 12.69
C ALA A 5 -24.45 -19.73 13.00
N ASP A 6 -24.31 -19.39 14.28
CA ASP A 6 -24.10 -18.02 14.71
C ASP A 6 -22.61 -17.69 14.54
N ALA A 7 -22.28 -17.15 13.36
CA ALA A 7 -21.02 -16.45 13.11
C ALA A 7 -21.19 -15.56 11.88
N SER A 8 -22.09 -14.57 11.96
CA SER A 8 -22.12 -13.44 11.04
C SER A 8 -20.93 -12.49 11.33
N GLY A 9 -19.73 -13.08 11.43
CA GLY A 9 -18.46 -12.36 11.50
C GLY A 9 -18.15 -11.88 10.10
N GLN A 10 -18.72 -10.74 9.72
CA GLN A 10 -18.51 -10.15 8.41
C GLN A 10 -17.00 -9.97 8.19
N ALA A 11 -16.48 -10.70 7.21
CA ALA A 11 -15.05 -10.68 6.91
C ALA A 11 -14.64 -9.26 6.52
N LEU A 12 -13.53 -8.76 7.08
CA LEU A 12 -12.95 -7.48 6.69
C LEU A 12 -11.88 -7.68 5.62
N CYS A 13 -11.90 -6.82 4.61
CA CYS A 13 -10.84 -6.77 3.62
C CYS A 13 -9.53 -6.32 4.27
N LYS A 14 -8.47 -7.13 4.20
CA LYS A 14 -7.20 -6.82 4.86
C LYS A 14 -6.53 -5.55 4.31
N LYS A 15 -6.79 -5.19 3.05
CA LYS A 15 -6.22 -4.01 2.37
C LYS A 15 -6.93 -2.71 2.72
N CYS A 16 -8.26 -2.65 2.62
CA CYS A 16 -9.03 -1.41 2.81
C CYS A 16 -9.79 -1.33 4.14
N LYS A 17 -9.76 -2.40 4.96
CA LYS A 17 -10.43 -2.53 6.27
C LYS A 17 -11.96 -2.40 6.25
N LYS A 18 -12.57 -2.29 5.06
CA LYS A 18 -14.03 -2.33 4.90
C LYS A 18 -14.54 -3.78 4.87
N GLN A 19 -15.81 -3.96 5.22
CA GLN A 19 -16.49 -5.25 5.11
C GLN A 19 -16.43 -5.79 3.67
N THR A 20 -16.16 -7.08 3.56
CA THR A 20 -16.09 -7.81 2.31
C THR A 20 -17.05 -8.99 2.39
N ASN A 21 -18.10 -8.93 1.57
CA ASN A 21 -19.11 -9.98 1.50
C ASN A 21 -18.66 -11.12 0.56
N SER A 22 -17.74 -10.81 -0.36
CA SER A 22 -17.21 -11.72 -1.35
C SER A 22 -15.81 -11.28 -1.79
N GLY A 23 -15.07 -12.21 -2.38
CA GLY A 23 -13.75 -11.96 -2.95
C GLY A 23 -12.71 -13.00 -2.54
N PRO A 24 -11.48 -12.88 -3.05
CA PRO A 24 -10.48 -13.90 -2.87
C PRO A 24 -9.93 -13.94 -1.44
N LYS A 25 -9.70 -15.15 -0.94
CA LYS A 25 -9.08 -15.43 0.35
C LYS A 25 -7.62 -15.83 0.16
N CYS A 26 -6.76 -15.34 1.05
CA CYS A 26 -5.36 -15.75 1.03
C CYS A 26 -5.21 -17.19 1.51
N ILE A 27 -4.63 -18.08 0.69
CA ILE A 27 -4.40 -19.49 1.07
C ILE A 27 -3.42 -19.64 2.23
N THR A 28 -2.53 -18.66 2.43
CA THR A 28 -1.45 -18.73 3.43
C THR A 28 -1.86 -18.12 4.76
N CYS A 29 -2.39 -16.89 4.75
CA CYS A 29 -2.74 -16.17 6.00
C CYS A 29 -4.24 -16.10 6.27
N GLY A 30 -5.08 -16.70 5.41
CA GLY A 30 -6.54 -16.71 5.56
C GLY A 30 -7.22 -15.35 5.40
N ALA A 31 -6.48 -14.30 5.04
CA ALA A 31 -7.01 -12.95 4.92
C ALA A 31 -7.98 -12.81 3.75
N ASN A 32 -9.09 -12.11 3.98
CA ASN A 32 -10.09 -11.83 2.94
C ASN A 32 -9.77 -10.50 2.25
N TYR A 33 -10.09 -10.42 0.96
CA TYR A 33 -9.89 -9.22 0.15
C TYR A 33 -11.08 -9.01 -0.77
N HIS A 34 -11.41 -7.76 -1.09
CA HIS A 34 -12.22 -7.48 -2.28
C HIS A 34 -11.43 -7.87 -3.52
N THR A 35 -12.10 -8.32 -4.59
CA THR A 35 -11.46 -8.69 -5.86
C THR A 35 -10.56 -7.59 -6.41
N ILE A 36 -11.04 -6.33 -6.38
CA ILE A 36 -10.26 -5.16 -6.81
C ILE A 36 -9.09 -4.90 -5.84
N CYS A 37 -9.32 -5.02 -4.52
CA CYS A 37 -8.28 -4.81 -3.52
C CYS A 37 -7.15 -5.83 -3.64
N ALA A 38 -7.46 -7.09 -3.95
CA ALA A 38 -6.48 -8.12 -4.19
C ALA A 38 -5.61 -7.81 -5.41
N LYS A 39 -6.21 -7.26 -6.49
CA LYS A 39 -5.49 -6.92 -7.74
C LYS A 39 -4.51 -5.77 -7.56
N LEU A 40 -4.71 -4.94 -6.53
CA LEU A 40 -3.81 -3.84 -6.17
C LEU A 40 -2.61 -4.30 -5.33
N ILE A 41 -2.55 -5.57 -4.92
CA ILE A 41 -1.42 -6.11 -4.17
C ILE A 41 -0.34 -6.53 -5.18
N LYS A 42 0.69 -5.69 -5.34
CA LYS A 42 1.78 -5.92 -6.30
C LYS A 42 2.44 -7.31 -6.20
N LYS A 43 2.56 -7.85 -4.99
CA LYS A 43 3.23 -9.14 -4.70
C LYS A 43 2.26 -10.32 -4.57
N ALA A 44 0.96 -10.13 -4.83
CA ALA A 44 -0.01 -11.21 -4.70
C ALA A 44 -0.05 -12.08 -5.96
N LYS A 45 0.01 -13.41 -5.78
CA LYS A 45 -0.19 -14.38 -6.85
C LYS A 45 -1.64 -14.88 -6.84
N PHE A 46 -2.40 -14.59 -7.89
CA PHE A 46 -3.75 -15.14 -8.04
C PHE A 46 -3.68 -16.61 -8.44
N ILE A 47 -4.41 -17.46 -7.72
CA ILE A 47 -4.50 -18.90 -8.00
C ILE A 47 -5.78 -19.16 -8.81
N ASN A 48 -6.89 -18.54 -8.39
CA ASN A 48 -8.17 -18.50 -9.09
C ASN A 48 -8.96 -17.25 -8.63
N ASP A 49 -10.22 -17.13 -9.03
CA ASP A 49 -11.07 -15.98 -8.67
C ASP A 49 -11.37 -15.88 -7.17
N ASN A 50 -11.26 -16.99 -6.44
CA ASN A 50 -11.60 -17.10 -5.01
C ASN A 50 -10.34 -17.23 -4.12
N GLU A 51 -9.17 -17.42 -4.70
CA GLU A 51 -7.95 -17.74 -3.96
C GLU A 51 -6.76 -16.92 -4.47
N VAL A 52 -6.07 -16.32 -3.51
CA VAL A 52 -4.87 -15.52 -3.76
C VAL A 52 -3.77 -15.98 -2.80
N ASN A 53 -2.52 -15.80 -3.17
CA ASN A 53 -1.40 -15.89 -2.25
C ASN A 53 -0.78 -14.51 -2.09
N CYS A 54 -1.25 -13.75 -1.09
CA CYS A 54 -0.69 -12.44 -0.76
C CYS A 54 0.62 -12.54 0.05
N CYS A 55 1.00 -13.74 0.48
CA CYS A 55 2.21 -14.02 1.24
C CYS A 55 3.31 -14.62 0.37
N ALA A 56 3.11 -14.70 -0.94
CA ALA A 56 4.13 -15.14 -1.86
C ALA A 56 5.35 -14.22 -1.70
N VAL A 57 6.45 -14.80 -1.25
CA VAL A 57 7.74 -14.13 -1.26
C VAL A 57 8.08 -13.96 -2.74
N SER A 58 8.19 -12.73 -3.20
CA SER A 58 8.67 -12.48 -4.55
C SER A 58 10.12 -12.97 -4.60
N ASP A 59 10.39 -14.01 -5.40
CA ASP A 59 11.76 -14.46 -5.70
C ASP A 59 12.56 -13.40 -6.48
N THR A 60 11.93 -12.29 -6.86
CA THR A 60 12.62 -11.07 -7.27
C THR A 60 13.03 -10.31 -6.02
N GLY A 61 14.34 -10.23 -5.78
CA GLY A 61 15.00 -9.48 -4.70
C GLY A 61 14.79 -7.96 -4.78
N GLU A 62 13.53 -7.51 -4.82
CA GLU A 62 13.15 -6.12 -4.75
C GLU A 62 12.48 -5.85 -3.41
N ILE A 63 13.31 -5.24 -2.57
CA ILE A 63 13.04 -4.29 -1.49
C ILE A 63 11.59 -4.25 -0.99
N SER A 64 11.46 -4.49 0.31
CA SER A 64 10.25 -4.26 1.08
C SER A 64 9.92 -2.77 1.11
N ASP A 65 9.28 -2.26 0.06
CA ASP A 65 8.57 -0.99 0.14
C ASP A 65 7.26 -1.20 0.89
N CYS A 66 7.40 -1.27 2.22
CA CYS A 66 6.38 -0.77 3.12
C CYS A 66 6.30 0.76 2.94
N GLU A 67 5.92 1.23 1.75
CA GLU A 67 5.50 2.61 1.59
C GLU A 67 4.10 2.72 2.16
N SER A 68 4.10 3.08 3.44
CA SER A 68 3.03 3.80 4.09
C SER A 68 2.47 4.86 3.13
N LEU A 69 1.29 4.62 2.57
CA LEU A 69 0.50 5.63 1.84
C LEU A 69 -0.14 6.62 2.84
N ALA A 70 0.69 7.15 3.71
CA ALA A 70 0.43 8.28 4.57
C ALA A 70 1.75 9.07 4.67
N GLN A 71 2.27 9.51 3.53
CA GLN A 71 3.25 10.60 3.54
C GLN A 71 2.46 11.84 3.94
N SER A 72 2.58 12.18 5.22
CA SER A 72 2.04 13.40 5.83
C SER A 72 2.36 14.62 4.97
N GLU A 73 1.38 15.48 4.75
CA GLU A 73 1.50 16.77 4.06
C GLU A 73 2.69 17.61 4.57
N ASP A 74 3.08 17.39 5.82
CA ASP A 74 4.22 18.00 6.50
C ASP A 74 5.58 17.64 5.87
N THR A 75 5.76 16.40 5.38
CA THR A 75 7.03 15.98 4.76
C THR A 75 7.21 16.60 3.39
N PHE A 76 6.11 16.71 2.62
CA PHE A 76 6.10 17.30 1.29
C PHE A 76 6.33 18.82 1.33
N SER A 77 5.81 19.49 2.36
CA SER A 77 6.04 20.92 2.58
C SER A 77 7.48 21.23 2.99
N SER A 78 8.10 20.38 3.83
CA SER A 78 9.52 20.51 4.21
C SER A 78 10.45 20.41 3.01
N LEU A 79 10.27 19.39 2.16
CA LEU A 79 11.09 19.22 0.95
C LEU A 79 10.93 20.38 -0.04
N ARG A 80 9.71 20.91 -0.19
CA ARG A 80 9.46 22.07 -1.06
C ARG A 80 10.20 23.31 -0.57
N ASN A 81 10.24 23.54 0.74
CA ASN A 81 10.93 24.68 1.34
C ASN A 81 12.45 24.55 1.17
N GLU A 82 13.00 23.34 1.36
CA GLU A 82 14.42 23.07 1.17
C GLU A 82 14.86 23.26 -0.28
N ILE A 83 14.08 22.75 -1.25
CA ILE A 83 14.32 22.98 -2.69
C ILE A 83 14.30 24.47 -3.02
N LYS A 84 13.35 25.23 -2.45
CA LYS A 84 13.26 26.68 -2.68
C LYS A 84 14.49 27.41 -2.15
N TYR A 85 14.93 27.08 -0.94
CA TYR A 85 16.12 27.68 -0.33
C TYR A 85 17.39 27.41 -1.14
N LEU A 86 17.60 26.16 -1.58
CA LEU A 86 18.74 25.78 -2.40
C LEU A 86 18.78 26.53 -3.74
N LYS A 87 17.62 26.69 -4.40
CA LYS A 87 17.51 27.48 -5.63
C LYS A 87 17.92 28.94 -5.41
N THR A 88 17.47 29.55 -4.31
CA THR A 88 17.86 30.92 -3.96
C THR A 88 19.37 31.05 -3.80
N ILE A 89 20.04 30.09 -3.13
CA ILE A 89 21.51 30.12 -3.00
C ILE A 89 22.21 30.08 -4.37
N ILE A 90 21.73 29.23 -5.27
CA ILE A 90 22.29 29.10 -6.63
C ILE A 90 22.13 30.42 -7.40
N ASP A 91 20.93 31.00 -7.38
CA ASP A 91 20.65 32.28 -8.06
C ASP A 91 21.55 33.41 -7.53
N HIS A 92 21.75 33.50 -6.21
CA HIS A 92 22.65 34.49 -5.61
C HIS A 92 24.13 34.26 -5.95
N LYS A 93 24.55 33.00 -6.09
CA LYS A 93 25.93 32.64 -6.48
C LYS A 93 26.21 32.99 -7.94
N ASP A 94 25.25 32.79 -8.83
CA ASP A 94 25.40 33.14 -10.25
C ASP A 94 25.45 34.66 -10.48
N VAL A 95 24.78 35.45 -9.64
CA VAL A 95 24.90 36.91 -9.64
C VAL A 95 26.27 37.38 -9.13
N SER A 96 26.82 36.71 -8.11
CA SER A 96 28.13 37.07 -7.52
C SER A 96 29.33 36.66 -8.37
N SER A 97 29.15 35.75 -9.34
CA SER A 97 30.22 35.24 -10.22
C SER A 97 30.32 35.98 -11.57
N ARG A 98 29.47 37.00 -11.80
CA ARG A 98 29.41 37.83 -13.02
C ARG A 98 29.89 39.27 -12.82
N ASN A 99 30.53 39.56 -11.68
CA ASN A 99 31.14 40.84 -11.34
C ASN A 99 32.64 40.66 -11.14
#